data_AF-A0AAW1CRR5-F1
#
_entry.id   AF-A0AAW1CRR5-F1
#
_cell.length_a   1.000
_cell.length_b   1.000
_cell.length_c   1.000
_cell.angle_alpha   90.00
_cell.angle_beta   90.00
_cell.angle_gamma   90.00
#
_symmetry.space_group_name_H-M   'P 1'
#
loop_
_entity.id
_entity.type
_entity.pdbx_description
1 polymer ?
#
loop_
_entity_poly.entity_id
_entity_poly.type
_entity_poly.pdbx_seq_one_letter_code
_entity_poly.pdbx_strand_id
1 'polypeptide(L)'
;MFSGIGLYVKLLCFDYNRHILSNQSNMASFGRILHGCCKNIRRNVIGMGLFPGLYSIPSRVYATNKMRKFYVGGNWKMNGSKKEIEEIVNNLKKAELDPEVELVVGPPACYLEYTKKILPPNISVAAQNCYKVEKGAFTGEISPAMISDVGGCWVILGHSERRNVFCETDQLIAEKVEHVLCQGLGVIFCVGEKLEQRENGCTEKVVQNQLKAVLGKVKDWDRMVIAYEPVWAIGTGKNATPQQAQEVHCQIRNWLRKNVNDKVADTTRIIYGGSVTGKNAKELSKEKDIDGFLVGGASLKPEFVEIINARKGDGNPCN
;
A
#
# COMPACT_ATOMS: atom_id res chain seq x y z
N MET A 1 -18.59 48.76 -19.14
CA MET A 1 -19.89 48.50 -18.46
C MET A 1 -19.96 47.01 -18.15
N PHE A 2 -20.12 46.69 -16.85
CA PHE A 2 -20.68 45.49 -16.17
C PHE A 2 -20.92 44.20 -17.00
N SER A 3 -20.72 42.97 -16.55
CA SER A 3 -20.48 42.33 -15.22
C SER A 3 -20.42 40.80 -15.45
N GLY A 4 -19.55 40.04 -14.77
CA GLY A 4 -19.93 39.13 -13.66
C GLY A 4 -20.14 37.66 -14.11
N ILE A 5 -19.21 36.71 -13.87
CA ILE A 5 -18.99 35.84 -12.67
C ILE A 5 -19.96 34.63 -12.55
N GLY A 6 -19.37 33.43 -12.37
CA GLY A 6 -19.94 32.26 -11.62
C GLY A 6 -20.35 31.06 -12.49
N LEU A 7 -19.60 29.96 -12.68
CA LEU A 7 -19.06 28.92 -11.76
C LEU A 7 -20.13 27.92 -11.22
N TYR A 8 -20.07 26.65 -11.67
CA TYR A 8 -20.09 25.38 -10.89
C TYR A 8 -20.69 24.12 -11.61
N VAL A 9 -19.78 23.20 -11.96
CA VAL A 9 -19.70 21.73 -11.69
C VAL A 9 -20.92 20.79 -11.86
N LYS A 10 -20.68 19.70 -12.63
CA LYS A 10 -21.05 18.24 -12.46
C LYS A 10 -21.49 17.65 -13.81
N LEU A 11 -21.22 16.41 -14.22
CA LEU A 11 -20.37 15.30 -13.79
C LEU A 11 -20.30 14.34 -15.01
N LEU A 12 -19.17 13.64 -15.15
CA LEU A 12 -19.01 12.27 -15.66
C LEU A 12 -20.18 11.61 -16.42
N CYS A 13 -19.94 11.27 -17.70
CA CYS A 13 -20.10 9.89 -18.17
C CYS A 13 -19.21 9.69 -19.40
N PHE A 14 -18.15 8.91 -19.20
CA PHE A 14 -17.50 8.15 -20.26
C PHE A 14 -18.57 7.26 -20.89
N ASP A 15 -18.82 7.40 -22.19
CA ASP A 15 -19.51 6.37 -22.94
C ASP A 15 -18.58 5.76 -23.98
N TYR A 16 -18.36 4.48 -23.71
CA TYR A 16 -17.72 3.47 -24.50
C TYR A 16 -18.62 3.20 -25.71
N ASN A 17 -18.14 3.43 -26.93
CA ASN A 17 -18.42 2.59 -28.11
C ASN A 17 -17.77 3.17 -29.37
N ARG A 18 -16.55 2.70 -29.62
CA ARG A 18 -15.99 2.59 -30.96
C ARG A 18 -16.44 1.22 -31.49
N HIS A 19 -16.98 1.19 -32.72
CA HIS A 19 -17.50 0.05 -33.50
C HIS A 19 -19.02 0.07 -33.74
N ILE A 20 -19.44 0.99 -34.61
CA ILE A 20 -20.50 0.73 -35.58
C ILE A 20 -19.80 0.24 -36.85
N LEU A 21 -20.21 -0.92 -37.36
CA LEU A 21 -20.36 -1.29 -38.78
C LEU A 21 -20.43 -2.82 -38.87
N SER A 22 -21.64 -3.38 -38.75
CA SER A 22 -22.09 -4.49 -39.61
C SER A 22 -23.51 -4.91 -39.23
N ASN A 23 -24.30 -5.15 -40.28
CA ASN A 23 -25.55 -5.91 -40.31
C ASN A 23 -26.84 -5.22 -39.86
N GLN A 24 -27.42 -4.53 -40.83
CA GLN A 24 -28.86 -4.36 -40.97
C GLN A 24 -29.55 -5.73 -41.07
N SER A 25 -30.27 -6.10 -40.01
CA SER A 25 -31.46 -6.96 -40.07
C SER A 25 -32.02 -7.12 -38.65
N ASN A 26 -33.32 -6.86 -38.46
CA ASN A 26 -34.14 -7.10 -37.26
C ASN A 26 -34.50 -5.91 -36.32
N MET A 27 -34.61 -4.68 -36.84
CA MET A 27 -35.44 -3.64 -36.19
C MET A 27 -36.94 -3.82 -36.51
N ALA A 28 -37.52 -4.96 -36.13
CA ALA A 28 -38.99 -5.16 -36.20
C ALA A 28 -39.59 -5.99 -35.05
N SER A 29 -38.80 -6.44 -34.06
CA SER A 29 -39.31 -7.29 -32.96
C SER A 29 -39.05 -6.80 -31.52
N PHE A 30 -38.57 -5.56 -31.32
CA PHE A 30 -38.30 -5.03 -29.97
C PHE A 30 -39.31 -3.99 -29.45
N GLY A 31 -40.41 -3.76 -30.17
CA GLY A 31 -41.46 -2.80 -29.82
C GLY A 31 -42.62 -3.32 -28.97
N ARG A 32 -42.54 -4.52 -28.35
CA ARG A 32 -43.68 -5.14 -27.62
C ARG A 32 -43.43 -5.59 -26.18
N ILE A 33 -42.33 -5.20 -25.52
CA ILE A 33 -42.05 -5.61 -24.11
C ILE A 33 -41.72 -4.40 -23.19
N LEU A 34 -42.20 -3.20 -23.52
CA LEU A 34 -42.09 -2.02 -22.64
C LEU A 34 -43.45 -1.36 -22.33
N HIS A 35 -44.52 -2.15 -22.38
CA HIS A 35 -45.89 -1.74 -22.02
C HIS A 35 -46.52 -2.57 -20.88
N GLY A 36 -45.69 -3.28 -20.09
CA GLY A 36 -46.15 -4.28 -19.11
C GLY A 36 -45.82 -4.04 -17.64
N CYS A 37 -44.99 -3.07 -17.26
CA CYS A 37 -44.47 -2.99 -15.87
C CYS A 37 -44.62 -1.64 -15.15
N CYS A 38 -45.54 -0.76 -15.59
CA CYS A 38 -45.74 0.56 -14.98
C CYS A 38 -47.18 0.79 -14.44
N LYS A 39 -47.85 -0.25 -13.94
CA LYS A 39 -49.24 -0.17 -13.44
C LYS A 39 -49.51 -0.74 -12.03
N ASN A 40 -48.50 -1.01 -11.20
CA ASN A 40 -48.73 -1.65 -9.89
C ASN A 40 -48.15 -0.97 -8.64
N ILE A 41 -47.90 0.35 -8.66
CA ILE A 41 -47.60 1.11 -7.43
C ILE A 41 -48.39 2.43 -7.43
N ARG A 42 -49.73 2.32 -7.50
CA ARG A 42 -50.67 3.39 -7.10
C ARG A 42 -52.00 2.76 -6.73
N ARG A 43 -52.07 2.15 -5.55
CA ARG A 43 -53.30 1.82 -4.81
C ARG A 43 -52.92 1.35 -3.42
N ASN A 44 -52.99 2.28 -2.47
CA ASN A 44 -53.28 2.09 -1.04
C ASN A 44 -52.76 3.30 -0.25
N VAL A 45 -53.46 4.43 -0.41
CA VAL A 45 -53.49 5.50 0.59
C VAL A 45 -54.97 5.80 0.76
N ILE A 46 -55.55 5.35 1.88
CA ILE A 46 -56.64 5.99 2.64
C ILE A 46 -56.72 5.22 3.97
N GLY A 47 -56.59 5.94 5.08
CA GLY A 47 -57.12 5.53 6.38
C GLY A 47 -56.09 5.05 7.40
N MET A 48 -55.57 5.96 8.24
CA MET A 48 -55.70 5.90 9.72
C MET A 48 -54.73 6.89 10.40
N GLY A 49 -55.30 7.75 11.25
CA GLY A 49 -54.77 7.99 12.59
C GLY A 49 -53.58 8.92 12.78
N LEU A 50 -53.87 10.14 13.25
CA LEU A 50 -52.94 11.04 13.93
C LEU A 50 -52.29 10.40 15.17
N PHE A 51 -50.95 10.38 15.23
CA PHE A 51 -50.16 10.32 16.47
C PHE A 51 -48.85 11.12 16.26
N PRO A 52 -48.58 12.20 17.02
CA PRO A 52 -47.30 12.89 16.98
C PRO A 52 -46.34 12.23 17.98
N GLY A 53 -45.41 11.41 17.49
CA GLY A 53 -44.35 10.81 18.28
C GLY A 53 -43.01 11.04 17.60
N LEU A 54 -42.09 11.70 18.32
CA LEU A 54 -40.70 11.93 17.91
C LEU A 54 -40.04 10.63 17.44
N TYR A 55 -39.62 10.58 16.18
CA TYR A 55 -38.56 9.67 15.74
C TYR A 55 -37.40 10.49 15.20
N SER A 56 -36.55 10.95 16.12
CA SER A 56 -35.18 11.30 15.79
C SER A 56 -34.43 10.02 15.44
N ILE A 57 -34.19 9.79 14.15
CA ILE A 57 -33.26 8.77 13.67
C ILE A 57 -31.85 9.29 14.01
N PRO A 58 -31.07 8.65 14.91
CA PRO A 58 -29.67 9.01 15.05
C PRO A 58 -28.97 8.54 13.77
N SER A 59 -28.59 9.48 12.91
CA SER A 59 -27.64 9.27 11.83
C SER A 59 -26.28 8.96 12.44
N ARG A 60 -26.10 7.72 12.90
CA ARG A 60 -24.79 7.20 13.27
C ARG A 60 -24.07 6.95 11.95
N VAL A 61 -23.32 7.95 11.52
CA VAL A 61 -22.25 7.76 10.53
C VAL A 61 -21.31 6.75 11.17
N TYR A 62 -21.46 5.48 10.83
CA TYR A 62 -20.42 4.50 11.06
C TYR A 62 -19.29 4.90 10.10
N ALA A 63 -18.39 5.75 10.58
CA ALA A 63 -17.05 5.81 10.01
C ALA A 63 -16.52 4.37 10.14
N THR A 64 -16.54 3.61 9.05
CA THR A 64 -15.83 2.35 8.99
C THR A 64 -14.38 2.73 9.17
N ASN A 65 -13.88 2.61 10.40
CA ASN A 65 -12.48 2.77 10.71
C ASN A 65 -11.80 1.65 9.90
N LYS A 66 -11.28 2.01 8.72
CA LYS A 66 -10.76 1.03 7.78
C LYS A 66 -9.51 0.46 8.44
N MET A 67 -9.66 -0.72 9.05
CA MET A 67 -8.57 -1.35 9.78
C MET A 67 -7.36 -1.46 8.84
N ARG A 68 -6.18 -1.13 9.36
CA ARG A 68 -4.93 -1.18 8.59
C ARG A 68 -4.68 -2.65 8.24
N LYS A 69 -4.95 -3.01 6.97
CA LYS A 69 -4.69 -4.36 6.47
C LYS A 69 -3.23 -4.70 6.70
N PHE A 70 -2.95 -5.84 7.32
CA PHE A 70 -1.58 -6.24 7.64
C PHE A 70 -0.78 -6.39 6.34
N TYR A 71 0.45 -5.89 6.31
CA TYR A 71 1.23 -5.77 5.09
C TYR A 71 2.56 -6.51 5.21
N VAL A 72 2.84 -7.46 4.33
CA VAL A 72 4.12 -8.18 4.32
C VAL A 72 4.81 -7.97 2.99
N GLY A 73 5.93 -7.26 3.04
CA GLY A 73 6.86 -7.07 1.93
C GLY A 73 8.03 -8.06 2.04
N GLY A 74 8.34 -8.79 0.97
CA GLY A 74 9.57 -9.58 0.86
C GLY A 74 10.59 -8.89 -0.04
N ASN A 75 11.60 -8.22 0.51
CA ASN A 75 12.66 -7.59 -0.26
C ASN A 75 13.79 -8.60 -0.51
N TRP A 76 13.87 -9.13 -1.73
CA TRP A 76 14.88 -10.12 -2.11
C TRP A 76 16.28 -9.54 -2.26
N LYS A 77 16.39 -8.20 -2.28
CA LYS A 77 17.63 -7.46 -2.52
C LYS A 77 18.31 -7.97 -3.80
N MET A 78 19.63 -7.99 -3.85
CA MET A 78 20.40 -8.49 -4.99
C MET A 78 20.59 -10.03 -4.92
N ASN A 79 19.49 -10.79 -4.80
CA ASN A 79 19.51 -12.25 -4.79
C ASN A 79 18.54 -12.84 -5.81
N GLY A 80 18.89 -14.02 -6.32
CA GLY A 80 18.00 -14.87 -7.09
C GLY A 80 18.51 -15.23 -8.49
N SER A 81 18.02 -16.37 -8.93
CA SER A 81 18.05 -16.92 -10.28
C SER A 81 16.63 -17.37 -10.63
N LYS A 82 16.33 -17.61 -11.92
CA LYS A 82 14.99 -18.10 -12.30
C LYS A 82 14.55 -19.32 -11.51
N LYS A 83 15.45 -20.28 -11.29
CA LYS A 83 15.20 -21.50 -10.50
C LYS A 83 14.86 -21.17 -9.04
N GLU A 84 15.67 -20.35 -8.37
CA GLU A 84 15.42 -19.97 -6.97
C GLU A 84 14.10 -19.19 -6.82
N ILE A 85 13.80 -18.33 -7.79
CA ILE A 85 12.54 -17.59 -7.84
C ILE A 85 11.35 -18.55 -8.01
N GLU A 86 11.45 -19.54 -8.90
CA GLU A 86 10.43 -20.59 -9.03
C GLU A 86 10.23 -21.38 -7.73
N GLU A 87 11.32 -21.70 -7.01
CA GLU A 87 11.25 -22.38 -5.72
C GLU A 87 10.51 -21.53 -4.67
N ILE A 88 10.84 -20.23 -4.55
CA ILE A 88 10.15 -19.29 -3.66
C ILE A 88 8.65 -19.20 -4.02
N VAL A 89 8.34 -19.01 -5.30
CA VAL A 89 6.95 -18.88 -5.78
C VAL A 89 6.16 -20.17 -5.59
N ASN A 90 6.78 -21.33 -5.81
CA ASN A 90 6.15 -22.63 -5.59
C ASN A 90 5.87 -22.89 -4.10
N ASN A 91 6.76 -22.44 -3.20
CA ASN A 91 6.50 -22.48 -1.77
C ASN A 91 5.28 -21.62 -1.39
N LEU A 92 5.19 -20.40 -1.93
CA LEU A 92 4.03 -19.52 -1.71
C LEU A 92 2.73 -20.10 -2.27
N LYS A 93 2.77 -20.77 -3.43
CA LYS A 93 1.60 -21.42 -4.05
C LYS A 93 1.06 -22.61 -3.25
N LYS A 94 1.94 -23.36 -2.58
CA LYS A 94 1.56 -24.54 -1.79
C LYS A 94 1.04 -24.19 -0.40
N ALA A 95 1.37 -23.01 0.10
CA ALA A 95 0.99 -22.56 1.43
C ALA A 95 -0.43 -21.99 1.46
N GLU A 96 -1.11 -22.19 2.59
CA GLU A 96 -2.37 -21.51 2.88
C GLU A 96 -2.08 -20.15 3.53
N LEU A 97 -1.95 -19.13 2.70
CA LEU A 97 -1.65 -17.76 3.12
C LEU A 97 -2.88 -17.08 3.75
N ASP A 98 -2.65 -16.26 4.77
CA ASP A 98 -3.69 -15.45 5.41
C ASP A 98 -4.29 -14.45 4.39
N PRO A 99 -5.60 -14.53 4.07
CA PRO A 99 -6.24 -13.62 3.10
C PRO A 99 -6.32 -12.16 3.60
N GLU A 100 -6.21 -11.94 4.91
CA GLU A 100 -6.22 -10.63 5.54
C GLU A 100 -4.85 -9.92 5.46
N VAL A 101 -3.86 -10.55 4.83
CA VAL A 101 -2.54 -9.96 4.58
C VAL A 101 -2.42 -9.47 3.14
N GLU A 102 -1.95 -8.24 2.97
CA GLU A 102 -1.47 -7.76 1.67
C GLU A 102 -0.01 -8.18 1.50
N LEU A 103 0.26 -9.03 0.51
CA LEU A 103 1.57 -9.59 0.25
C LEU A 103 2.19 -8.98 -1.01
N VAL A 104 3.40 -8.47 -0.86
CA VAL A 104 4.20 -7.88 -1.94
C VAL A 104 5.61 -8.45 -1.92
N VAL A 105 6.16 -8.82 -3.07
CA VAL A 105 7.56 -9.28 -3.18
C VAL A 105 8.36 -8.37 -4.11
N GLY A 106 9.58 -8.03 -3.69
CA GLY A 106 10.49 -7.17 -4.41
C GLY A 106 11.66 -7.96 -4.99
N PRO A 107 11.58 -8.49 -6.22
CA PRO A 107 12.70 -9.12 -6.93
C PRO A 107 13.70 -8.08 -7.47
N PRO A 108 14.94 -8.49 -7.82
CA PRO A 108 15.81 -7.67 -8.67
C PRO A 108 15.12 -7.25 -9.98
N ALA A 109 15.44 -6.07 -10.50
CA ALA A 109 14.79 -5.50 -11.67
C ALA A 109 14.80 -6.42 -12.92
N CYS A 110 15.91 -7.14 -13.15
CA CYS A 110 16.03 -8.11 -14.25
C CYS A 110 15.08 -9.32 -14.16
N TYR A 111 14.46 -9.54 -12.99
CA TYR A 111 13.49 -10.61 -12.76
C TYR A 111 12.08 -10.09 -12.47
N LEU A 112 11.82 -8.78 -12.53
CA LEU A 112 10.54 -8.19 -12.15
C LEU A 112 9.37 -8.75 -12.99
N GLU A 113 9.48 -8.66 -14.33
CA GLU A 113 8.45 -9.15 -15.25
C GLU A 113 8.27 -10.68 -15.13
N TYR A 114 9.38 -11.42 -15.08
CA TYR A 114 9.36 -12.88 -14.94
C TYR A 114 8.66 -13.31 -13.64
N THR A 115 9.02 -12.68 -12.52
CA THR A 115 8.38 -12.92 -11.22
C THR A 115 6.89 -12.61 -11.27
N LYS A 116 6.49 -11.50 -11.90
CA LYS A 116 5.08 -11.13 -12.05
C LYS A 116 4.28 -12.18 -12.82
N LYS A 117 4.85 -12.77 -13.87
CA LYS A 117 4.19 -13.79 -14.71
C LYS A 117 3.89 -15.08 -13.97
N ILE A 118 4.75 -15.48 -13.03
CA ILE A 118 4.62 -16.78 -12.35
C ILE A 118 3.95 -16.71 -10.98
N LEU A 119 3.85 -15.51 -10.39
CA LEU A 119 3.21 -15.31 -9.09
C LEU A 119 1.69 -15.54 -9.15
N PRO A 120 1.09 -16.02 -8.04
CA PRO A 120 -0.35 -15.97 -7.84
C PRO A 120 -0.92 -14.54 -8.02
N PRO A 121 -2.14 -14.39 -8.54
CA PRO A 121 -2.73 -13.08 -8.81
C PRO A 121 -2.98 -12.23 -7.55
N ASN A 122 -3.10 -12.85 -6.38
CA ASN A 122 -3.26 -12.18 -5.08
C ASN A 122 -1.94 -11.68 -4.47
N ILE A 123 -0.80 -11.90 -5.12
CA ILE A 123 0.51 -11.41 -4.68
C ILE A 123 0.99 -10.34 -5.66
N SER A 124 1.33 -9.16 -5.14
CA SER A 124 1.85 -8.06 -5.95
C SER A 124 3.38 -8.11 -6.03
N VAL A 125 3.93 -7.47 -7.07
CA VAL A 125 5.38 -7.25 -7.17
C VAL A 125 5.72 -5.79 -6.92
N ALA A 126 6.86 -5.56 -6.28
CA ALA A 126 7.48 -4.26 -6.12
C ALA A 126 8.80 -4.18 -6.89
N ALA A 127 9.10 -3.04 -7.50
CA ALA A 127 10.47 -2.74 -7.87
C ALA A 127 11.27 -2.34 -6.62
N GLN A 128 12.57 -2.67 -6.57
CA GLN A 128 13.43 -2.36 -5.42
C GLN A 128 13.97 -0.92 -5.41
N ASN A 129 13.85 -0.20 -6.52
CA ASN A 129 14.16 1.22 -6.68
C ASN A 129 13.55 1.72 -8.00
N CYS A 130 13.49 3.03 -8.19
CA CYS A 130 13.26 3.66 -9.48
C CYS A 130 13.88 5.06 -9.51
N TYR A 131 13.78 5.73 -10.66
CA TYR A 131 14.25 7.10 -10.82
C TYR A 131 13.12 8.13 -10.76
N LYS A 132 13.49 9.41 -10.72
CA LYS A 132 12.59 10.55 -10.45
C LYS A 132 11.97 11.20 -11.69
N VAL A 133 12.25 10.69 -12.88
CA VAL A 133 11.69 11.20 -14.14
C VAL A 133 11.18 10.06 -15.03
N GLU A 134 10.27 10.40 -15.95
CA GLU A 134 9.56 9.45 -16.81
C GLU A 134 10.51 8.66 -17.72
N LYS A 135 11.46 9.35 -18.36
CA LYS A 135 12.42 8.83 -19.33
C LYS A 135 13.56 9.82 -19.55
N GLY A 136 14.69 9.36 -20.10
CA GLY A 136 15.81 10.23 -20.49
C GLY A 136 17.14 9.51 -20.51
N ALA A 137 18.22 10.29 -20.58
CA ALA A 137 19.60 9.80 -20.59
C ALA A 137 20.08 9.42 -19.17
N PHE A 138 19.50 8.35 -18.61
CA PHE A 138 19.79 7.82 -17.28
C PHE A 138 20.15 6.34 -17.37
N THR A 139 21.29 6.04 -18.00
CA THR A 139 21.74 4.66 -18.23
C THR A 139 21.80 3.86 -16.93
N GLY A 140 21.10 2.72 -16.89
CA GLY A 140 21.04 1.83 -15.73
C GLY A 140 19.84 2.05 -14.80
N GLU A 141 19.14 3.18 -14.93
CA GLU A 141 17.94 3.47 -14.15
C GLU A 141 16.67 2.88 -14.78
N ILE A 142 15.65 2.64 -13.95
CA ILE A 142 14.29 2.29 -14.39
C ILE A 142 13.29 3.34 -13.91
N SER A 143 12.25 3.61 -14.70
CA SER A 143 11.22 4.58 -14.33
C SER A 143 9.95 3.90 -13.79
N PRO A 144 9.10 4.62 -13.03
CA PRO A 144 7.79 4.12 -12.62
C PRO A 144 6.93 3.67 -13.80
N ALA A 145 7.03 4.34 -14.96
CA ALA A 145 6.32 3.93 -16.17
C ALA A 145 6.73 2.53 -16.65
N MET A 146 8.03 2.22 -16.66
CA MET A 146 8.53 0.87 -16.99
C MET A 146 8.06 -0.18 -15.98
N ILE A 147 8.00 0.18 -14.69
CA ILE A 147 7.54 -0.71 -13.63
C ILE A 147 6.06 -1.05 -13.80
N SER A 148 5.23 -0.04 -14.12
CA SER A 148 3.81 -0.23 -14.40
C SER A 148 3.59 -1.08 -15.65
N ASP A 149 4.39 -0.89 -16.70
CA ASP A 149 4.28 -1.62 -17.97
C ASP A 149 4.44 -3.14 -17.78
N VAL A 150 5.36 -3.56 -16.92
CA VAL A 150 5.57 -4.99 -16.59
C VAL A 150 4.64 -5.52 -15.50
N GLY A 151 3.62 -4.74 -15.11
CA GLY A 151 2.61 -5.13 -14.12
C GLY A 151 3.05 -5.01 -12.65
N GLY A 152 4.08 -4.22 -12.38
CA GLY A 152 4.46 -3.85 -11.01
C GLY A 152 3.56 -2.76 -10.45
N CYS A 153 3.20 -2.90 -9.16
CA CYS A 153 2.23 -2.01 -8.50
C CYS A 153 2.85 -1.21 -7.34
N TRP A 154 4.06 -1.58 -6.91
CA TRP A 154 4.73 -1.01 -5.74
C TRP A 154 6.20 -0.70 -6.05
N VAL A 155 6.79 0.24 -5.31
CA VAL A 155 8.23 0.54 -5.36
C VAL A 155 8.78 0.73 -3.95
N ILE A 156 9.87 0.05 -3.63
CA ILE A 156 10.65 0.29 -2.41
C ILE A 156 11.56 1.49 -2.65
N LEU A 157 11.46 2.53 -1.83
CA LEU A 157 12.25 3.75 -1.97
C LEU A 157 12.86 4.17 -0.64
N GLY A 158 14.08 4.71 -0.72
CA GLY A 158 14.83 5.13 0.47
C GLY A 158 15.30 3.99 1.36
N HIS A 159 15.37 2.76 0.84
CA HIS A 159 15.93 1.62 1.57
C HIS A 159 17.31 1.98 2.14
N SER A 160 17.61 1.55 3.35
CA SER A 160 18.87 1.86 4.06
C SER A 160 20.13 1.60 3.22
N GLU A 161 20.17 0.54 2.41
CA GLU A 161 21.28 0.28 1.48
C GLU A 161 21.44 1.39 0.42
N ARG A 162 20.33 1.92 -0.11
CA ARG A 162 20.35 3.01 -1.10
C ARG A 162 20.87 4.30 -0.47
N ARG A 163 20.44 4.61 0.76
CA ARG A 163 20.91 5.78 1.52
C ARG A 163 22.38 5.68 1.89
N ASN A 164 22.83 4.51 2.34
CA ASN A 164 24.14 4.37 2.98
C ASN A 164 25.25 3.87 2.05
N VAL A 165 24.93 3.09 1.03
CA VAL A 165 25.92 2.55 0.06
C VAL A 165 25.92 3.38 -1.23
N PHE A 166 24.73 3.79 -1.68
CA PHE A 166 24.56 4.55 -2.94
C PHE A 166 24.29 6.04 -2.71
N CYS A 167 24.39 6.48 -1.45
CA CYS A 167 24.32 7.89 -1.05
C CYS A 167 23.05 8.61 -1.53
N GLU A 168 21.90 7.92 -1.61
CA GLU A 168 20.64 8.58 -1.93
C GLU A 168 20.24 9.57 -0.82
N THR A 169 20.10 10.85 -1.19
CA THR A 169 19.73 11.93 -0.27
C THR A 169 18.22 11.96 -0.03
N ASP A 170 17.81 12.55 1.09
CA ASP A 170 16.38 12.76 1.41
C ASP A 170 15.64 13.50 0.28
N GLN A 171 16.29 14.50 -0.33
CA GLN A 171 15.73 15.25 -1.45
C GLN A 171 15.51 14.36 -2.68
N LEU A 172 16.51 13.56 -3.07
CA LEU A 172 16.39 12.65 -4.21
C LEU A 172 15.27 11.64 -3.98
N ILE A 173 15.20 11.07 -2.77
CA ILE A 173 14.18 10.08 -2.43
C ILE A 173 12.79 10.72 -2.44
N ALA A 174 12.64 11.94 -1.93
CA ALA A 174 11.37 12.67 -1.98
C ALA A 174 10.88 12.93 -3.42
N GLU A 175 11.80 13.26 -4.34
CA GLU A 175 11.49 13.42 -5.76
C GLU A 175 11.05 12.08 -6.41
N LYS A 176 11.70 10.97 -6.04
CA LYS A 176 11.29 9.62 -6.50
C LYS A 176 9.90 9.26 -5.96
N VAL A 177 9.64 9.50 -4.67
CA VAL A 177 8.34 9.24 -4.03
C VAL A 177 7.22 10.00 -4.73
N GLU A 178 7.42 11.31 -4.99
CA GLU A 178 6.46 12.12 -5.75
C GLU A 178 6.17 11.48 -7.11
N HIS A 179 7.21 11.11 -7.84
CA HIS A 179 7.06 10.59 -9.20
C HIS A 179 6.32 9.24 -9.23
N VAL A 180 6.62 8.31 -8.32
CA VAL A 180 5.93 7.02 -8.20
C VAL A 180 4.44 7.22 -7.92
N LEU A 181 4.10 8.05 -6.95
CA LEU A 181 2.70 8.33 -6.59
C LEU A 181 1.94 9.03 -7.73
N CYS A 182 2.59 9.95 -8.44
CA CYS A 182 2.01 10.60 -9.63
C CYS A 182 1.70 9.62 -10.77
N GLN A 183 2.42 8.51 -10.85
CA GLN A 183 2.17 7.44 -11.83
C GLN A 183 1.17 6.39 -11.31
N GLY A 184 0.59 6.60 -10.12
CA GLY A 184 -0.46 5.76 -9.55
C GLY A 184 0.03 4.47 -8.92
N LEU A 185 1.35 4.29 -8.77
CA LEU A 185 1.95 3.17 -8.07
C LEU A 185 2.00 3.41 -6.56
N GLY A 186 2.08 2.33 -5.79
CA GLY A 186 2.33 2.37 -4.35
C GLY A 186 3.80 2.57 -4.00
N VAL A 187 4.07 3.17 -2.84
CA VAL A 187 5.42 3.39 -2.31
C VAL A 187 5.57 2.68 -0.98
N ILE A 188 6.64 1.89 -0.85
CA ILE A 188 7.15 1.41 0.42
C ILE A 188 8.33 2.32 0.79
N PHE A 189 8.07 3.34 1.60
CA PHE A 189 9.04 4.37 1.95
C PHE A 189 9.82 3.98 3.21
N CYS A 190 11.11 3.68 3.03
CA CYS A 190 11.98 3.27 4.12
C CYS A 190 12.60 4.48 4.84
N VAL A 191 12.54 4.43 6.17
CA VAL A 191 13.11 5.40 7.11
C VAL A 191 13.82 4.67 8.24
N GLY A 192 14.83 5.29 8.85
CA GLY A 192 15.57 4.67 9.93
C GLY A 192 16.92 5.31 10.21
N GLU A 193 17.48 4.97 11.37
CA GLU A 193 18.71 5.49 11.92
C GLU A 193 19.84 4.44 11.97
N LYS A 194 21.07 4.92 11.86
CA LYS A 194 22.30 4.14 12.12
C LYS A 194 22.52 3.90 13.61
N LEU A 195 23.37 2.93 13.95
CA LEU A 195 23.71 2.59 15.34
C LEU A 195 24.19 3.82 16.12
N GLU A 196 25.15 4.55 15.57
CA GLU A 196 25.70 5.77 16.18
C GLU A 196 24.63 6.83 16.43
N GLN A 197 23.65 6.97 15.53
CA GLN A 197 22.55 7.92 15.71
C GLN A 197 21.62 7.48 16.85
N ARG A 198 21.39 6.17 17.01
CA ARG A 198 20.61 5.64 18.13
C ARG A 198 21.34 5.79 19.47
N GLU A 199 22.62 5.45 19.52
CA GLU A 199 23.46 5.57 20.73
C GLU A 199 23.57 7.03 21.20
N ASN A 200 23.48 7.98 20.26
CA ASN A 200 23.44 9.42 20.55
C ASN A 200 22.01 9.98 20.78
N GLY A 201 21.00 9.12 20.96
CA GLY A 201 19.61 9.55 21.23
C GLY A 201 18.95 10.33 20.08
N CYS A 202 19.43 10.16 18.84
CA CYS A 202 18.98 10.93 17.68
C CYS A 202 17.96 10.17 16.79
N THR A 203 17.49 8.99 17.18
CA THR A 203 16.52 8.17 16.41
C THR A 203 15.32 8.99 15.94
N GLU A 204 14.62 9.64 16.86
CA GLU A 204 13.42 10.44 16.54
C GLU A 204 13.75 11.55 15.55
N LYS A 205 14.82 12.33 15.79
CA LYS A 205 15.23 13.42 14.93
C LYS A 205 15.54 12.96 13.50
N VAL A 206 16.25 11.83 13.35
CA VAL A 206 16.62 11.27 12.04
C VAL A 206 15.36 10.83 11.29
N VAL A 207 14.50 10.03 11.93
CA VAL A 207 13.27 9.52 11.31
C VAL A 207 12.33 10.67 10.92
N GLN A 208 12.15 11.67 11.80
CA GLN A 208 11.31 12.83 11.49
C GLN A 208 11.85 13.67 10.34
N ASN A 209 13.17 13.83 10.21
CA ASN A 209 13.76 14.55 9.08
C ASN A 209 13.50 13.83 7.75
N GLN A 210 13.64 12.51 7.73
CA GLN A 210 13.35 11.70 6.55
C GLN A 210 11.86 11.76 6.17
N LEU A 211 10.95 11.67 7.14
CA LEU A 211 9.50 11.85 6.92
C LEU A 211 9.15 13.26 6.44
N LYS A 212 9.79 14.29 7.00
CA LYS A 212 9.56 15.68 6.61
C LYS A 212 9.93 15.94 5.15
N ALA A 213 10.95 15.26 4.63
CA ALA A 213 11.38 15.41 3.25
C ALA A 213 10.28 15.06 2.23
N VAL A 214 9.43 14.07 2.54
CA VAL A 214 8.34 13.64 1.66
C VAL A 214 7.01 14.38 1.91
N LEU A 215 6.88 15.10 3.03
CA LEU A 215 5.61 15.69 3.47
C LEU A 215 4.94 16.59 2.41
N GLY A 216 5.72 17.45 1.75
CA GLY A 216 5.20 18.35 0.70
C GLY A 216 5.00 17.67 -0.66
N LYS A 217 5.39 16.40 -0.80
CA LYS A 217 5.41 15.62 -2.04
C LYS A 217 4.29 14.58 -2.10
N VAL A 218 3.84 14.10 -0.94
CA VAL A 218 2.83 13.05 -0.82
C VAL A 218 1.43 13.66 -0.72
N LYS A 219 0.64 13.52 -1.78
CA LYS A 219 -0.78 13.92 -1.81
C LYS A 219 -1.73 12.76 -1.49
N ASP A 220 -1.32 11.55 -1.88
CA ASP A 220 -2.08 10.32 -1.70
C ASP A 220 -1.33 9.40 -0.73
N TRP A 221 -1.74 9.44 0.54
CA TRP A 221 -1.19 8.58 1.60
C TRP A 221 -1.78 7.16 1.58
N ASP A 222 -2.88 6.92 0.86
CA ASP A 222 -3.51 5.59 0.82
C ASP A 222 -2.61 4.57 0.06
N ARG A 223 -1.74 5.08 -0.81
CA ARG A 223 -0.71 4.34 -1.54
C ARG A 223 0.68 4.38 -0.88
N MET A 224 0.78 4.91 0.33
CA MET A 224 2.01 4.94 1.10
C MET A 224 2.02 3.84 2.17
N VAL A 225 3.14 3.14 2.26
CA VAL A 225 3.51 2.28 3.38
C VAL A 225 4.85 2.76 3.90
N ILE A 226 4.97 3.02 5.20
CA ILE A 226 6.24 3.44 5.81
C ILE A 226 6.92 2.19 6.37
N ALA A 227 8.15 1.92 5.96
CA ALA A 227 8.98 0.86 6.51
C ALA A 227 10.02 1.45 7.46
N TYR A 228 9.88 1.17 8.76
CA TYR A 228 10.89 1.57 9.74
C TYR A 228 12.02 0.52 9.81
N GLU A 229 13.22 0.95 9.46
CA GLU A 229 14.43 0.14 9.34
C GLU A 229 15.44 0.55 10.42
N PRO A 230 15.46 -0.10 11.61
CA PRO A 230 16.57 0.09 12.54
C PRO A 230 17.87 -0.43 11.89
N VAL A 231 18.64 0.43 11.23
CA VAL A 231 19.77 0.02 10.36
C VAL A 231 20.79 -0.80 11.15
N TRP A 232 20.93 -0.51 12.43
CA TRP A 232 21.79 -1.22 13.37
C TRP A 232 21.38 -2.68 13.66
N ALA A 233 20.13 -3.05 13.36
CA ALA A 233 19.57 -4.39 13.51
C ALA A 233 19.37 -5.13 12.17
N ILE A 234 19.89 -4.60 11.06
CA ILE A 234 19.78 -5.22 9.73
C ILE A 234 21.05 -6.02 9.43
N GLY A 235 20.94 -7.35 9.41
CA GLY A 235 22.06 -8.23 9.02
C GLY A 235 23.23 -8.28 10.01
N THR A 236 23.07 -7.71 11.22
CA THR A 236 24.12 -7.64 12.25
C THR A 236 24.02 -8.75 13.30
N GLY A 237 22.95 -9.57 13.27
CA GLY A 237 22.63 -10.54 14.32
C GLY A 237 22.09 -9.93 15.62
N LYS A 238 22.08 -8.60 15.74
CA LYS A 238 21.35 -7.87 16.78
C LYS A 238 19.92 -7.64 16.32
N ASN A 239 18.95 -7.94 17.19
CA ASN A 239 17.54 -7.72 16.91
C ASN A 239 17.01 -6.63 17.84
N ALA A 240 16.24 -5.68 17.31
CA ALA A 240 15.45 -4.80 18.16
C ALA A 240 14.38 -5.63 18.88
N THR A 241 14.10 -5.29 20.15
CA THR A 241 12.97 -5.91 20.86
C THR A 241 11.65 -5.41 20.26
N PRO A 242 10.53 -6.14 20.41
CA PRO A 242 9.22 -5.67 19.97
C PRO A 242 8.86 -4.30 20.55
N GLN A 243 9.22 -4.03 21.80
CA GLN A 243 8.97 -2.74 22.44
C GLN A 243 9.80 -1.60 21.83
N GLN A 244 11.05 -1.86 21.44
CA GLN A 244 11.89 -0.87 20.73
C GLN A 244 11.34 -0.56 19.33
N ALA A 245 10.76 -1.55 18.65
CA ALA A 245 10.08 -1.33 17.37
C ALA A 245 8.79 -0.54 17.57
N GLN A 246 7.96 -0.94 18.54
CA GLN A 246 6.71 -0.28 18.90
C GLN A 246 6.91 1.20 19.28
N GLU A 247 7.95 1.52 20.04
CA GLU A 247 8.30 2.89 20.43
C GLU A 247 8.43 3.79 19.19
N VAL A 248 9.23 3.38 18.21
CA VAL A 248 9.48 4.20 17.01
C VAL A 248 8.26 4.21 16.09
N HIS A 249 7.52 3.10 15.97
CA HIS A 249 6.26 3.08 15.22
C HIS A 249 5.22 4.05 15.79
N CYS A 250 5.08 4.09 17.13
CA CYS A 250 4.23 5.06 17.82
C CYS A 250 4.69 6.50 17.56
N GLN A 251 6.01 6.77 17.59
CA GLN A 251 6.57 8.09 17.26
C GLN A 251 6.26 8.50 15.81
N ILE A 252 6.42 7.59 14.83
CA ILE A 252 6.06 7.84 13.42
C ILE A 252 4.57 8.14 13.30
N ARG A 253 3.70 7.36 13.95
CA ARG A 253 2.25 7.58 13.90
C ARG A 253 1.85 8.92 14.52
N ASN A 254 2.44 9.28 15.65
CA ASN A 254 2.21 10.58 16.30
C ASN A 254 2.73 11.73 15.43
N TRP A 255 3.85 11.54 14.74
CA TRP A 255 4.36 12.52 13.79
C TRP A 255 3.39 12.72 12.61
N LEU A 256 2.84 11.65 12.03
CA LEU A 256 1.82 11.73 10.97
C LEU A 256 0.58 12.47 11.47
N ARG A 257 0.14 12.17 12.70
CA ARG A 257 -1.03 12.81 13.31
C ARG A 257 -0.85 14.32 13.42
N LYS A 258 0.33 14.75 13.89
CA LYS A 258 0.68 16.15 14.10
C LYS A 258 0.92 16.91 12.79
N ASN A 259 1.57 16.30 11.80
CA ASN A 259 2.06 16.99 10.62
C ASN A 259 1.21 16.76 9.36
N VAL A 260 0.31 15.78 9.36
CA VAL A 260 -0.58 15.47 8.24
C VAL A 260 -2.05 15.60 8.66
N ASN A 261 -2.56 14.65 9.44
CA ASN A 261 -3.86 14.64 10.14
C ASN A 261 -4.14 13.26 10.77
N ASP A 262 -5.17 13.19 11.62
CA ASP A 262 -5.62 11.95 12.28
C ASP A 262 -5.94 10.83 11.28
N LYS A 263 -6.66 11.13 10.20
CA LYS A 263 -7.06 10.13 9.21
C LYS A 263 -5.84 9.44 8.61
N VAL A 264 -4.85 10.20 8.15
CA VAL A 264 -3.61 9.64 7.57
C VAL A 264 -2.84 8.84 8.62
N ALA A 265 -2.74 9.32 9.85
CA ALA A 265 -2.07 8.59 10.92
C ALA A 265 -2.74 7.24 11.22
N ASP A 266 -4.07 7.18 11.16
CA ASP A 266 -4.84 5.98 11.51
C ASP A 266 -4.92 4.98 10.35
N THR A 267 -4.79 5.43 9.09
CA THR A 267 -4.86 4.56 7.89
C THR A 267 -3.49 4.17 7.31
N THR A 268 -2.44 4.97 7.53
CA THR A 268 -1.10 4.65 7.01
C THR A 268 -0.55 3.43 7.72
N ARG A 269 -0.10 2.45 6.94
CA ARG A 269 0.57 1.25 7.44
C ARG A 269 2.03 1.56 7.73
N ILE A 270 2.46 1.23 8.94
CA ILE A 270 3.85 1.35 9.39
C ILE A 270 4.37 -0.07 9.64
N ILE A 271 5.27 -0.53 8.77
CA ILE A 271 5.82 -1.88 8.79
C ILE A 271 7.23 -1.89 9.36
N TYR A 272 7.59 -2.97 10.05
CA TYR A 272 8.91 -3.13 10.63
C TYR A 272 9.87 -3.78 9.63
N GLY A 273 10.97 -3.11 9.31
CA GLY A 273 11.99 -3.51 8.33
C GLY A 273 13.31 -3.99 8.95
N GLY A 274 13.33 -4.31 10.25
CA GLY A 274 14.48 -4.93 10.88
C GLY A 274 14.58 -6.44 10.63
N SER A 275 15.37 -7.13 11.44
CA SER A 275 15.52 -8.59 11.36
C SER A 275 14.23 -9.32 11.80
N VAL A 276 13.43 -9.76 10.81
CA VAL A 276 12.22 -10.57 10.99
C VAL A 276 12.48 -12.00 10.53
N THR A 277 12.03 -12.96 11.34
CA THR A 277 12.17 -14.41 11.15
C THR A 277 10.84 -15.09 11.53
N GLY A 278 10.64 -16.36 11.14
CA GLY A 278 9.43 -17.10 11.55
C GLY A 278 9.25 -17.14 13.09
N LYS A 279 10.37 -17.12 13.83
CA LYS A 279 10.37 -17.20 15.30
C LYS A 279 9.90 -15.94 16.02
N ASN A 280 10.16 -14.75 15.47
CA ASN A 280 9.86 -13.47 16.14
C ASN A 280 8.70 -12.69 15.51
N ALA A 281 8.25 -13.07 14.31
CA ALA A 281 7.19 -12.37 13.61
C ALA A 281 5.89 -12.29 14.42
N LYS A 282 5.49 -13.37 15.10
CA LYS A 282 4.27 -13.39 15.93
C LYS A 282 4.33 -12.44 17.13
N GLU A 283 5.48 -12.31 17.78
CA GLU A 283 5.65 -11.38 18.90
C GLU A 283 5.61 -9.93 18.42
N LEU A 284 6.32 -9.62 17.32
CA LEU A 284 6.30 -8.29 16.70
C LEU A 284 4.90 -7.91 16.21
N SER A 285 4.14 -8.85 15.65
CA SER A 285 2.81 -8.56 15.09
C SER A 285 1.75 -8.24 16.15
N LYS A 286 2.02 -8.48 17.44
CA LYS A 286 1.12 -8.13 18.55
C LYS A 286 1.21 -6.66 18.95
N GLU A 287 2.30 -5.98 18.58
CA GLU A 287 2.51 -4.57 18.90
C GLU A 287 1.52 -3.69 18.13
N LYS A 288 0.94 -2.72 18.85
CA LYS A 288 -0.23 -1.95 18.39
C LYS A 288 0.01 -1.18 17.09
N ASP A 289 1.19 -0.60 16.95
CA ASP A 289 1.52 0.28 15.83
C ASP A 289 2.34 -0.42 14.73
N ILE A 290 2.60 -1.73 14.88
CA ILE A 290 3.25 -2.56 13.86
C ILE A 290 2.18 -3.16 12.95
N ASP A 291 2.10 -2.64 11.72
CA ASP A 291 1.11 -3.03 10.72
C ASP A 291 1.63 -4.07 9.73
N GLY A 292 2.81 -4.64 9.96
CA GLY A 292 3.43 -5.53 9.01
C GLY A 292 4.95 -5.58 9.05
N PHE A 293 5.54 -6.18 8.01
CA PHE A 293 6.98 -6.41 7.91
C PHE A 293 7.53 -6.08 6.52
N LEU A 294 8.76 -5.56 6.46
CA LEU A 294 9.59 -5.57 5.26
C LEU A 294 10.75 -6.55 5.48
N VAL A 295 10.60 -7.76 4.98
CA VAL A 295 11.44 -8.91 5.28
C VAL A 295 12.59 -9.01 4.27
N GLY A 296 13.83 -9.06 4.76
CA GLY A 296 15.02 -9.31 3.95
C GLY A 296 15.26 -10.80 3.68
N GLY A 297 16.36 -11.35 4.19
CA GLY A 297 16.82 -12.72 3.84
C GLY A 297 15.83 -13.85 4.17
N ALA A 298 14.97 -13.70 5.17
CA ALA A 298 13.93 -14.70 5.45
C ALA A 298 12.87 -14.78 4.34
N SER A 299 12.70 -13.74 3.51
CA SER A 299 11.77 -13.75 2.38
C SER A 299 12.22 -14.64 1.21
N LEU A 300 13.47 -15.10 1.23
CA LEU A 300 14.05 -16.04 0.25
C LEU A 300 13.85 -17.51 0.66
N LYS A 301 13.24 -17.76 1.83
CA LYS A 301 13.20 -19.08 2.47
C LYS A 301 11.75 -19.52 2.71
N PRO A 302 11.52 -20.84 2.92
CA PRO A 302 10.20 -21.35 3.26
C PRO A 302 9.56 -20.71 4.50
N GLU A 303 10.38 -20.31 5.49
CA GLU A 303 9.93 -19.63 6.72
C GLU A 303 9.18 -18.31 6.45
N PHE A 304 9.27 -17.74 5.24
CA PHE A 304 8.50 -16.55 4.89
C PHE A 304 6.99 -16.75 5.03
N VAL A 305 6.50 -17.98 4.83
CA VAL A 305 5.08 -18.33 5.04
C VAL A 305 4.67 -18.17 6.50
N GLU A 306 5.53 -18.51 7.46
CA GLU A 306 5.27 -18.32 8.89
C GLU A 306 5.17 -16.82 9.22
N ILE A 307 6.02 -15.99 8.60
CA ILE A 307 6.00 -14.54 8.76
C ILE A 307 4.73 -13.93 8.15
N ILE A 308 4.32 -14.38 6.97
CA ILE A 308 3.06 -13.96 6.33
C ILE A 308 1.88 -14.29 7.24
N ASN A 309 1.88 -15.48 7.83
CA ASN A 309 0.80 -15.96 8.69
C ASN A 309 0.94 -15.55 10.16
N ALA A 310 1.76 -14.55 10.48
CA ALA A 310 2.05 -14.17 11.87
C ALA A 310 0.80 -13.80 12.70
N ARG A 311 -0.24 -13.27 12.05
CA ARG A 311 -1.55 -12.94 12.67
C ARG A 311 -2.65 -13.98 12.40
N LYS A 312 -2.35 -15.02 11.61
CA LYS A 312 -3.36 -16.00 11.19
C LYS A 312 -3.87 -16.78 12.40
N GLY A 313 -5.19 -16.72 12.63
CA GLY A 313 -5.84 -17.44 13.71
C GLY A 313 -5.80 -16.78 15.09
N ASP A 314 -5.26 -15.57 15.23
CA ASP A 314 -5.27 -14.85 16.52
C ASP A 314 -6.66 -14.30 16.91
N GLY A 315 -7.72 -14.57 16.11
CA GLY A 315 -9.13 -14.31 16.45
C GLY A 315 -9.47 -12.85 16.75
N ASN A 316 -8.49 -11.95 16.62
CA ASN A 316 -8.56 -10.61 17.13
C ASN A 316 -8.43 -9.63 15.96
N PRO A 317 -9.55 -9.19 15.39
CA PRO A 317 -9.55 -8.04 14.49
C PRO A 317 -9.11 -6.74 15.20
N CYS A 318 -8.84 -6.76 16.51
CA CYS A 318 -8.60 -5.57 17.33
C CYS A 318 -7.19 -5.57 17.94
N ASN A 319 -6.29 -4.76 17.37
CA ASN A 319 -5.31 -3.95 18.12
C ASN A 319 -4.86 -2.77 17.25
#